data_AF-V8NZZ1-F1
#
_entry.id   AF-V8NZZ1-F1
#
_cell.length_a   1.000
_cell.length_b   1.000
_cell.length_c   1.000
_cell.angle_alpha   90.00
_cell.angle_beta   90.00
_cell.angle_gamma   90.00
#
_symmetry.space_group_name_H-M   'P 1'
#
loop_
_entity.id
_entity.type
_entity.pdbx_description
1 polymer ?
#
loop_
_entity_poly.entity_id
_entity_poly.type
_entity_poly.pdbx_seq_one_letter_code
_entity_poly.pdbx_strand_id
1 'polypeptide(L)'
;MRRDSRCGECCWFLVLLHGVEGLAAASAGAPQLPLVINTWAFKNANQIAWNTLQAGGSELDAVEKGCGQCEIEQCDGSVGYGGSPDEHGETTLDAMIMDGNTMQVGAVADLRRIKNAIGVARKVIEHTKHTFLVGESASLFAESMGFPSEDLTTQNSVSMYIKWLNQNCQPNFWKNVTPDASKSCGPYKQTAEFSKKEQSTSVRRIEVHNHDTIGMIVIGQSGNIAVGTSTNGANHKIRGCPSGASPAVASVGRVGALTALTTAGLPACFTISLKLGQGCWGWFEEEEEQLAKVSEPSSCRTGGTGTAAGAPKRGVGEIEVTVIFTPSPRVGDSPIAGAGAYADTTAGAAAATGNGDIMMRFLPSYQAVEYMRLGLDPTMACQKVISRIQKYHPYFFGAVICANTSGSYGAACNRVPGFTQFHFMASNPILKQPSEQIVDCI
;
A
#
# COMPACT_ATOMS: atom_id res chain seq x y z
N MET A 1 -47.85 -12.73 80.34
CA MET A 1 -47.24 -12.80 81.68
C MET A 1 -45.80 -13.25 81.56
N ARG A 2 -44.90 -12.49 82.20
CA ARG A 2 -43.49 -12.77 82.57
C ARG A 2 -42.41 -12.88 81.47
N ARG A 3 -41.57 -11.84 81.48
CA ARG A 3 -40.13 -11.84 81.17
C ARG A 3 -39.41 -12.95 81.94
N ASP A 4 -38.35 -13.52 81.36
CA ASP A 4 -37.06 -13.49 82.04
C ASP A 4 -35.89 -13.56 81.06
N SER A 5 -34.78 -13.01 81.54
CA SER A 5 -33.55 -12.64 80.86
C SER A 5 -32.43 -13.52 81.41
N ARG A 6 -31.40 -13.86 80.62
CA ARG A 6 -29.99 -13.84 81.05
C ARG A 6 -29.00 -14.13 79.92
N CYS A 7 -27.89 -13.42 80.04
CA CYS A 7 -26.72 -13.26 79.18
C CYS A 7 -25.94 -14.55 78.86
N GLY A 8 -25.14 -14.49 77.79
CA GLY A 8 -23.96 -15.34 77.63
C GLY A 8 -23.35 -15.33 76.23
N GLU A 9 -22.30 -14.54 76.07
CA GLU A 9 -21.15 -14.77 75.16
C GLU A 9 -21.17 -14.23 73.71
N CYS A 10 -20.28 -13.25 73.55
CA CYS A 10 -19.76 -12.68 72.33
C CYS A 10 -19.03 -13.74 71.48
N CYS A 11 -19.44 -13.88 70.22
CA CYS A 11 -18.54 -14.31 69.15
C CYS A 11 -18.76 -13.38 67.96
N TRP A 12 -17.98 -12.30 67.94
CA TRP A 12 -17.77 -11.51 66.74
C TRP A 12 -17.01 -12.39 65.75
N PHE A 13 -17.72 -12.94 64.75
CA PHE A 13 -17.06 -13.47 63.57
C PHE A 13 -16.44 -12.30 62.80
N LEU A 14 -15.17 -12.06 63.05
CA LEU A 14 -14.31 -11.20 62.27
C LEU A 14 -14.10 -11.87 60.91
N VAL A 15 -14.96 -11.54 59.92
CA VAL A 15 -14.68 -11.86 58.52
C VAL A 15 -13.51 -10.97 58.11
N LEU A 16 -12.32 -11.56 58.04
CA LEU A 16 -11.13 -10.97 57.43
C LEU A 16 -11.39 -10.78 55.93
N LEU A 17 -11.98 -9.63 55.58
CA LEU A 17 -11.89 -9.04 54.25
C LEU A 17 -10.40 -8.74 54.00
N HIS A 18 -9.70 -9.68 53.38
CA HIS A 18 -8.46 -9.36 52.69
C HIS A 18 -8.83 -8.40 51.57
N GLY A 19 -8.30 -7.18 51.65
CA GLY A 19 -8.50 -6.13 50.68
C GLY A 19 -8.13 -6.64 49.29
N VAL A 20 -9.14 -6.84 48.46
CA VAL A 20 -8.96 -6.75 47.02
C VAL A 20 -8.89 -5.25 46.77
N GLU A 21 -7.67 -4.73 46.63
CA GLU A 21 -7.46 -3.41 46.07
C GLU A 21 -8.20 -3.39 44.74
N GLY A 22 -9.34 -2.68 44.73
CA GLY A 22 -10.09 -2.45 43.52
C GLY A 22 -9.16 -1.77 42.53
N LEU A 23 -8.92 -2.43 41.41
CA LEU A 23 -8.50 -1.77 40.18
C LEU A 23 -9.45 -0.59 39.99
N ALA A 24 -8.96 0.61 40.27
CA ALA A 24 -9.63 1.82 39.89
C ALA A 24 -9.86 1.71 38.38
N ALA A 25 -11.13 1.59 37.98
CA ALA A 25 -11.50 1.90 36.62
C ALA A 25 -10.97 3.30 36.37
N ALA A 26 -9.93 3.41 35.53
CA ALA A 26 -9.43 4.68 35.05
C ALA A 26 -10.65 5.48 34.61
N SER A 27 -10.85 6.67 35.17
CA SER A 27 -11.94 7.52 34.73
C SER A 27 -11.79 7.71 33.24
N ALA A 28 -12.76 7.24 32.46
CA ALA A 28 -12.85 7.55 31.05
C ALA A 28 -12.99 9.06 30.97
N GLY A 29 -11.87 9.75 30.71
CA GLY A 29 -11.88 11.18 30.41
C GLY A 29 -12.87 11.46 29.29
N ALA A 30 -13.44 12.67 29.27
CA ALA A 30 -14.35 13.06 28.20
C ALA A 30 -13.72 12.81 26.82
N PRO A 31 -14.50 12.38 25.80
CA PRO A 31 -13.97 12.07 24.47
C PRO A 31 -13.16 13.23 23.91
N GLN A 32 -11.92 12.98 23.48
CA GLN A 32 -11.01 14.03 22.97
C GLN A 32 -11.21 14.26 21.46
N LEU A 33 -12.47 14.26 21.01
CA LEU A 33 -12.83 14.34 19.60
C LEU A 33 -13.19 15.77 19.18
N PRO A 34 -12.90 16.17 17.93
CA PRO A 34 -12.23 15.38 16.88
C PRO A 34 -10.74 15.12 17.17
N LEU A 35 -10.17 14.13 16.50
CA LEU A 35 -8.77 13.74 16.61
C LEU A 35 -8.15 13.58 15.22
N VAL A 36 -6.95 14.12 15.01
CA VAL A 36 -6.13 13.87 13.83
C VAL A 36 -4.73 13.49 14.28
N ILE A 37 -4.27 12.31 13.89
CA ILE A 37 -2.90 11.86 14.12
C ILE A 37 -2.26 11.35 12.83
N ASN A 38 -0.96 11.58 12.66
CA ASN A 38 -0.22 10.98 11.55
C ASN A 38 1.20 10.58 11.95
N THR A 39 1.75 9.61 11.23
CA THR A 39 3.14 9.17 11.38
C THR A 39 4.09 10.30 11.04
N TRP A 40 5.25 10.32 11.71
CA TRP A 40 6.32 11.30 11.53
C TRP A 40 5.92 12.73 11.92
N ALA A 41 6.90 13.62 12.00
CA ALA A 41 6.72 15.03 12.39
C ALA A 41 6.19 15.90 11.23
N PHE A 42 5.28 15.36 10.39
CA PHE A 42 4.71 16.07 9.25
C PHE A 42 3.60 17.04 9.69
N LYS A 43 4.03 18.15 10.32
CA LYS A 43 3.15 19.14 10.96
C LYS A 43 2.11 19.74 10.01
N ASN A 44 2.51 20.07 8.78
CA ASN A 44 1.62 20.70 7.82
C ASN A 44 0.51 19.75 7.36
N ALA A 45 0.84 18.48 7.13
CA ALA A 45 -0.12 17.42 6.83
C ALA A 45 -1.20 17.34 7.93
N ASN A 46 -0.76 17.29 9.19
CA ASN A 46 -1.65 17.27 10.35
C ASN A 46 -2.54 18.53 10.42
N GLN A 47 -1.94 19.70 10.22
CA GLN A 47 -2.64 20.99 10.28
C GLN A 47 -3.72 21.10 9.21
N ILE A 48 -3.45 20.66 7.98
CA ILE A 48 -4.40 20.70 6.87
C ILE A 48 -5.59 19.77 7.13
N ALA A 49 -5.34 18.55 7.61
CA ALA A 49 -6.39 17.63 8.00
C ALA A 49 -7.24 18.21 9.15
N TRP A 50 -6.60 18.74 10.19
CA TRP A 50 -7.29 19.39 11.31
C TRP A 50 -8.16 20.57 10.85
N ASN A 51 -7.62 21.47 10.03
CA ASN A 51 -8.36 22.61 9.50
C ASN A 51 -9.55 22.17 8.64
N THR A 52 -9.42 21.06 7.91
CA THR A 52 -10.49 20.50 7.10
C THR A 52 -11.67 20.08 7.96
N LEU A 53 -11.41 19.38 9.08
CA LEU A 53 -12.47 19.04 10.05
C LEU A 53 -13.10 20.28 10.68
N GLN A 54 -12.28 21.26 11.09
CA GLN A 54 -12.77 22.50 11.71
C GLN A 54 -13.64 23.32 10.76
N ALA A 55 -13.42 23.19 9.45
CA ALA A 55 -14.24 23.81 8.40
C ALA A 55 -15.51 22.99 8.06
N GLY A 56 -15.77 21.88 8.74
CA GLY A 56 -16.93 21.02 8.53
C GLY A 56 -16.78 19.99 7.40
N GLY A 57 -15.55 19.73 6.94
CA GLY A 57 -15.28 18.62 6.02
C GLY A 57 -15.42 17.26 6.70
N SER A 58 -15.64 16.21 5.91
CA SER A 58 -15.69 14.83 6.41
C SER A 58 -14.32 14.31 6.84
N GLU A 59 -14.31 13.19 7.55
CA GLU A 59 -13.07 12.52 7.97
C GLU A 59 -12.26 12.04 6.75
N LEU A 60 -12.95 11.62 5.69
CA LEU A 60 -12.32 11.24 4.42
C LEU A 60 -11.72 12.47 3.71
N ASP A 61 -12.40 13.61 3.70
CA ASP A 61 -11.83 14.86 3.14
C ASP A 61 -10.58 15.28 3.91
N ALA A 62 -10.59 15.12 5.23
CA ALA A 62 -9.45 15.46 6.09
C ALA A 62 -8.26 14.54 5.84
N VAL A 63 -8.48 13.22 5.71
CA VAL A 63 -7.42 12.27 5.32
C VAL A 63 -6.87 12.60 3.93
N GLU A 64 -7.72 12.79 2.93
CA GLU A 64 -7.31 13.09 1.55
C GLU A 64 -6.45 14.36 1.51
N LYS A 65 -6.92 15.46 2.10
CA LYS A 65 -6.17 16.72 2.09
C LYS A 65 -4.91 16.67 2.94
N GLY A 66 -4.93 15.96 4.07
CA GLY A 66 -3.77 15.81 4.94
C GLY A 66 -2.65 15.01 4.28
N CYS A 67 -2.96 13.81 3.79
CA CYS A 67 -2.01 12.99 3.03
C CYS A 67 -1.55 13.68 1.75
N GLY A 68 -2.47 14.32 1.01
CA GLY A 68 -2.17 15.03 -0.22
C GLY A 68 -1.25 16.23 0.00
N GLN A 69 -1.35 16.93 1.14
CA GLN A 69 -0.39 17.97 1.50
C GLN A 69 1.04 17.41 1.59
N CYS A 70 1.18 16.21 2.12
CA CYS A 70 2.48 15.55 2.27
C CYS A 70 3.04 15.05 0.94
N GLU A 71 2.18 14.64 0.01
CA GLU A 71 2.55 14.34 -1.38
C GLU A 71 3.05 15.58 -2.13
N ILE A 72 2.45 16.74 -1.88
CA ILE A 72 2.87 18.03 -2.46
C ILE A 72 4.20 18.50 -1.87
N GLU A 73 4.35 18.43 -0.55
CA GLU A 73 5.56 18.86 0.15
C GLU A 73 6.74 17.89 -0.01
N GLN A 74 6.48 16.72 -0.60
CA GLN A 74 7.44 15.64 -0.72
C GLN A 74 8.05 15.32 0.65
N CYS A 75 7.21 15.17 1.68
CA CYS A 75 7.63 15.01 3.07
C CYS A 75 8.81 14.04 3.15
N ASP A 76 9.94 14.53 3.68
CA ASP A 76 11.25 13.87 3.81
C ASP A 76 11.82 13.15 2.57
N GLY A 77 11.16 13.30 1.41
CA GLY A 77 11.48 12.60 0.17
C GLY A 77 10.84 11.23 0.02
N SER A 78 10.06 10.72 0.99
CA SER A 78 9.45 9.37 0.92
C SER A 78 7.96 9.35 0.53
N VAL A 79 7.33 10.52 0.44
CA VAL A 79 5.92 10.68 0.08
C VAL A 79 5.80 11.54 -1.17
N GLY A 80 4.90 11.20 -2.08
CA GLY A 80 4.71 11.94 -3.32
C GLY A 80 5.85 11.78 -4.32
N TYR A 81 5.89 12.70 -5.29
CA TYR A 81 6.81 12.65 -6.42
C TYR A 81 8.27 12.93 -6.02
N GLY A 82 9.22 12.63 -6.89
CA GLY A 82 10.60 13.08 -6.78
C GLY A 82 11.50 12.35 -5.78
N GLY A 83 10.99 11.30 -5.13
CA GLY A 83 11.75 10.43 -4.23
C GLY A 83 11.73 8.96 -4.66
N SER A 84 12.56 8.16 -3.99
CA SER A 84 12.66 6.70 -4.10
C SER A 84 12.43 6.13 -5.52
N PRO A 85 13.22 6.55 -6.53
CA PRO A 85 13.10 5.98 -7.85
C PRO A 85 13.35 4.47 -7.83
N ASP A 86 12.67 3.73 -8.69
CA ASP A 86 12.90 2.30 -8.91
C ASP A 86 14.26 2.03 -9.57
N GLU A 87 14.56 0.76 -9.83
CA GLU A 87 15.80 0.35 -10.50
C GLU A 87 15.99 0.86 -11.95
N HIS A 88 15.01 1.60 -12.50
CA HIS A 88 15.10 2.29 -13.80
C HIS A 88 15.05 3.82 -13.68
N GLY A 89 14.99 4.35 -12.46
CA GLY A 89 14.99 5.80 -12.22
C GLY A 89 13.59 6.41 -12.14
N GLU A 90 12.52 5.61 -12.18
CA GLU A 90 11.14 6.11 -12.17
C GLU A 90 10.56 6.10 -10.76
N THR A 91 9.95 7.21 -10.34
CA THR A 91 9.17 7.27 -9.10
C THR A 91 7.76 6.78 -9.36
N THR A 92 7.27 5.83 -8.56
CA THR A 92 5.87 5.37 -8.59
C THR A 92 5.26 5.42 -7.20
N LEU A 93 3.97 5.74 -7.12
CA LEU A 93 3.30 6.05 -5.86
C LEU A 93 2.31 4.95 -5.45
N ASP A 94 2.22 4.71 -4.15
CA ASP A 94 1.29 3.79 -3.52
C ASP A 94 0.46 4.57 -2.50
N ALA A 95 -0.88 4.43 -2.54
CA ALA A 95 -1.76 5.06 -1.56
C ALA A 95 -3.03 4.25 -1.31
N MET A 96 -3.60 4.36 -0.10
CA MET A 96 -4.96 3.91 0.18
C MET A 96 -5.68 4.86 1.11
N ILE A 97 -7.01 4.88 1.00
CA ILE A 97 -7.92 5.57 1.92
C ILE A 97 -9.06 4.63 2.29
N MET A 98 -9.48 4.65 3.54
CA MET A 98 -10.53 3.78 4.08
C MET A 98 -11.49 4.57 4.96
N ASP A 99 -12.78 4.30 4.75
CA ASP A 99 -13.87 4.75 5.61
C ASP A 99 -14.21 3.64 6.61
N GLY A 100 -13.99 3.90 7.90
CA GLY A 100 -14.27 2.95 8.98
C GLY A 100 -15.74 2.77 9.31
N ASN A 101 -16.64 3.60 8.78
CA ASN A 101 -18.09 3.45 8.95
C ASN A 101 -18.70 2.55 7.88
N THR A 102 -18.26 2.68 6.63
CA THR A 102 -18.79 1.90 5.49
C THR A 102 -17.93 0.70 5.14
N MET A 103 -16.72 0.60 5.71
CA MET A 103 -15.68 -0.36 5.36
C MET A 103 -15.22 -0.28 3.90
N GLN A 104 -15.56 0.82 3.19
CA GLN A 104 -15.09 1.06 1.84
C GLN A 104 -13.60 1.42 1.86
N VAL A 105 -12.87 0.84 0.93
CA VAL A 105 -11.45 1.09 0.71
C VAL A 105 -11.26 1.44 -0.75
N GLY A 106 -10.46 2.46 -1.00
CA GLY A 106 -9.90 2.74 -2.31
C GLY A 106 -8.39 2.77 -2.21
N ALA A 107 -7.73 2.12 -3.15
CA ALA A 107 -6.29 1.98 -3.15
C ALA A 107 -5.74 2.06 -4.58
N VAL A 108 -4.52 2.57 -4.66
CA VAL A 108 -3.70 2.58 -5.87
C VAL A 108 -2.28 2.15 -5.54
N ALA A 109 -1.65 1.38 -6.42
CA ALA A 109 -0.25 0.99 -6.27
C ALA A 109 0.46 1.01 -7.61
N ASP A 110 1.77 1.27 -7.58
CA ASP A 110 2.56 1.55 -8.77
C ASP A 110 1.89 2.62 -9.65
N LEU A 111 1.28 3.63 -9.02
CA LEU A 111 0.64 4.73 -9.73
C LEU A 111 1.73 5.57 -10.39
N ARG A 112 1.64 5.67 -11.71
CA ARG A 112 2.63 6.37 -12.55
C ARG A 112 2.03 7.68 -13.03
N ARG A 113 2.89 8.69 -13.19
CA ARG A 113 2.57 9.97 -13.81
C ARG A 113 1.45 10.80 -13.17
N ILE A 114 1.02 10.47 -11.96
CA ILE A 114 -0.03 11.21 -11.24
C ILE A 114 0.50 11.57 -9.86
N LYS A 115 0.56 12.87 -9.54
CA LYS A 115 1.17 13.35 -8.29
C LYS A 115 0.29 13.13 -7.06
N ASN A 116 -1.04 13.24 -7.22
CA ASN A 116 -2.00 13.13 -6.12
C ASN A 116 -2.51 11.68 -5.98
N ALA A 117 -1.72 10.82 -5.33
CA ALA A 117 -2.03 9.39 -5.25
C ALA A 117 -3.21 9.11 -4.31
N ILE A 118 -3.26 9.76 -3.13
CA ILE A 118 -4.36 9.60 -2.18
C ILE A 118 -5.70 10.08 -2.77
N GLY A 119 -5.68 11.14 -3.60
CA GLY A 119 -6.87 11.62 -4.32
C GLY A 119 -7.36 10.61 -5.35
N VAL A 120 -6.46 9.93 -6.07
CA VAL A 120 -6.89 8.83 -6.97
C VAL A 120 -7.46 7.67 -6.15
N ALA A 121 -6.84 7.29 -5.04
CA ALA A 121 -7.38 6.28 -4.13
C ALA A 121 -8.79 6.65 -3.65
N ARG A 122 -9.04 7.92 -3.35
CA ARG A 122 -10.39 8.44 -3.03
C ARG A 122 -11.36 8.24 -4.19
N LYS A 123 -10.95 8.51 -5.44
CA LYS A 123 -11.79 8.26 -6.62
C LYS A 123 -12.09 6.79 -6.88
N VAL A 124 -11.22 5.87 -6.46
CA VAL A 124 -11.52 4.43 -6.53
C VAL A 124 -12.77 4.08 -5.71
N ILE A 125 -12.91 4.66 -4.50
CA ILE A 125 -14.12 4.51 -3.67
C ILE A 125 -15.34 5.11 -4.39
N GLU A 126 -15.21 6.33 -4.89
CA GLU A 126 -16.35 7.13 -5.37
C GLU A 126 -16.88 6.68 -6.74
N HIS A 127 -16.02 6.13 -7.60
CA HIS A 127 -16.32 5.94 -9.02
C HIS A 127 -16.10 4.52 -9.54
N THR A 128 -15.79 3.56 -8.67
CA THR A 128 -15.64 2.16 -9.08
C THR A 128 -16.35 1.22 -8.10
N LYS A 129 -16.60 -0.01 -8.55
CA LYS A 129 -16.99 -1.12 -7.66
C LYS A 129 -15.78 -1.88 -7.11
N HIS A 130 -14.57 -1.46 -7.49
CA HIS A 130 -13.32 -2.10 -7.11
C HIS A 130 -12.75 -1.42 -5.86
N THR A 131 -11.84 -2.12 -5.20
CA THR A 131 -11.12 -1.61 -4.04
C THR A 131 -9.72 -1.13 -4.41
N PHE A 132 -9.10 -1.72 -5.43
CA PHE A 132 -7.67 -1.56 -5.66
C PHE A 132 -7.37 -1.59 -7.16
N LEU A 133 -6.74 -0.52 -7.67
CA LEU A 133 -6.23 -0.42 -9.05
C LEU A 133 -4.72 -0.32 -9.02
N VAL A 134 -4.02 -0.91 -9.99
CA VAL A 134 -2.55 -0.94 -9.98
C VAL A 134 -1.94 -0.61 -11.33
N GLY A 135 -0.74 -0.05 -11.31
CA GLY A 135 0.07 0.23 -12.49
C GLY A 135 -0.62 1.19 -13.47
N GLU A 136 -0.41 0.93 -14.76
CA GLU A 136 -0.93 1.76 -15.84
C GLU A 136 -2.46 1.89 -15.82
N SER A 137 -3.18 0.84 -15.41
CA SER A 137 -4.64 0.90 -15.31
C SER A 137 -5.10 1.92 -14.28
N ALA A 138 -4.36 2.10 -13.18
CA ALA A 138 -4.63 3.14 -12.20
C ALA A 138 -4.37 4.54 -12.76
N SER A 139 -3.30 4.72 -13.56
CA SER A 139 -2.99 5.99 -14.23
C SER A 139 -4.06 6.39 -15.26
N LEU A 140 -4.48 5.46 -16.13
CA LEU A 140 -5.54 5.71 -17.11
C LEU A 140 -6.88 6.03 -16.43
N PHE A 141 -7.19 5.33 -15.33
CA PHE A 141 -8.35 5.66 -14.50
C PHE A 141 -8.23 7.09 -13.93
N ALA A 142 -7.07 7.45 -13.36
CA ALA A 142 -6.84 8.78 -12.81
C ALA A 142 -7.01 9.88 -13.87
N GLU A 143 -6.44 9.71 -15.06
CA GLU A 143 -6.60 10.64 -16.18
C GLU A 143 -8.09 10.79 -16.57
N SER A 144 -8.83 9.68 -16.58
CA SER A 144 -10.28 9.68 -16.84
C SER A 144 -11.08 10.41 -15.76
N MET A 145 -10.57 10.47 -14.53
CA MET A 145 -11.12 11.25 -13.41
C MET A 145 -10.65 12.71 -13.40
N GLY A 146 -9.86 13.14 -14.38
CA GLY A 146 -9.40 14.52 -14.54
C GLY A 146 -8.09 14.85 -13.83
N PHE A 147 -7.35 13.86 -13.34
CA PHE A 147 -6.00 14.10 -12.82
C PHE A 147 -5.02 14.33 -13.99
N PRO A 148 -4.14 15.36 -13.91
CA PRO A 148 -3.17 15.60 -14.96
C PRO A 148 -2.08 14.53 -14.95
N SER A 149 -1.78 13.97 -16.13
CA SER A 149 -0.58 13.15 -16.33
C SER A 149 0.66 14.03 -16.42
N GLU A 150 1.59 13.86 -15.48
CA GLU A 150 2.80 14.67 -15.33
C GLU A 150 4.00 13.79 -14.93
N ASP A 151 5.22 14.24 -15.19
CA ASP A 151 6.42 13.55 -14.73
C ASP A 151 6.54 13.62 -13.19
N LEU A 152 6.84 12.47 -12.57
CA LEU A 152 7.09 12.36 -11.13
C LEU A 152 8.58 12.54 -10.78
N THR A 153 9.44 12.62 -11.79
CA THR A 153 10.89 12.73 -11.63
C THR A 153 11.30 14.13 -11.18
N THR A 154 12.31 14.20 -10.32
CA THR A 154 12.98 15.47 -9.96
C THR A 154 14.49 15.34 -10.10
N GLN A 155 15.21 16.46 -10.04
CA GLN A 155 16.67 16.44 -10.02
C GLN A 155 17.22 15.59 -8.86
N ASN A 156 16.51 15.53 -7.74
CA ASN A 156 16.89 14.70 -6.60
C ASN A 156 16.79 13.21 -6.92
N SER A 157 15.64 12.72 -7.43
CA SER A 157 15.47 11.31 -7.81
C SER A 157 16.45 10.91 -8.91
N VAL A 158 16.70 11.78 -9.91
CA VAL A 158 17.73 11.54 -10.94
C VAL A 158 19.11 11.39 -10.32
N SER A 159 19.48 12.27 -9.38
CA SER A 159 20.78 12.22 -8.71
C SER A 159 20.94 10.96 -7.85
N MET A 160 19.87 10.55 -7.15
CA MET A 160 19.84 9.28 -6.39
C MET A 160 20.08 8.09 -7.32
N TYR A 161 19.37 8.04 -8.45
CA TYR A 161 19.48 6.97 -9.43
C TYR A 161 20.86 6.91 -10.08
N ILE A 162 21.41 8.04 -10.55
CA ILE A 162 22.76 8.09 -11.15
C ILE A 162 23.82 7.66 -10.13
N LYS A 163 23.71 8.10 -8.88
CA LYS A 163 24.63 7.69 -7.81
C LYS A 163 24.58 6.17 -7.58
N TRP A 164 23.39 5.58 -7.58
CA TRP A 164 23.20 4.14 -7.44
C TRP A 164 23.75 3.34 -8.63
N LEU A 165 23.53 3.80 -9.86
CA LEU A 165 24.14 3.22 -11.06
C LEU A 165 25.68 3.23 -10.99
N ASN A 166 26.26 4.37 -10.58
CA ASN A 166 27.70 4.51 -10.38
C ASN A 166 28.25 3.64 -9.23
N GLN A 167 27.38 3.09 -8.39
CA GLN A 167 27.69 2.14 -7.32
C GLN A 167 27.37 0.69 -7.72
N ASN A 168 27.36 0.38 -9.02
CA ASN A 168 27.03 -0.94 -9.56
C ASN A 168 25.68 -1.47 -9.06
N CYS A 169 24.69 -0.57 -8.98
CA CYS A 169 23.34 -0.88 -8.57
C CYS A 169 23.25 -1.48 -7.15
N GLN A 170 24.03 -0.94 -6.22
CA GLN A 170 24.01 -1.34 -4.82
C GLN A 170 23.56 -0.20 -3.90
N PRO A 171 22.79 -0.50 -2.84
CA PRO A 171 22.17 -1.80 -2.56
C PRO A 171 20.98 -2.08 -3.50
N ASN A 172 20.62 -3.35 -3.71
CA ASN A 172 19.40 -3.75 -4.43
C ASN A 172 18.63 -4.87 -3.71
N PHE A 173 17.47 -5.24 -4.23
CA PHE A 173 16.58 -6.24 -3.63
C PHE A 173 16.68 -7.64 -4.25
N TRP A 174 17.48 -7.80 -5.32
CA TRP A 174 17.66 -9.09 -5.99
C TRP A 174 18.52 -10.02 -5.15
N LYS A 175 18.12 -11.29 -5.07
CA LYS A 175 18.86 -12.37 -4.41
C LYS A 175 18.69 -13.66 -5.19
N ASN A 176 19.69 -14.54 -5.14
CA ASN A 176 19.66 -15.86 -5.77
C ASN A 176 19.37 -15.78 -7.28
N VAL A 177 20.10 -14.88 -7.94
CA VAL A 177 20.00 -14.65 -9.39
C VAL A 177 21.38 -14.66 -10.05
N THR A 178 21.39 -14.90 -11.36
CA THR A 178 22.56 -14.80 -12.24
C THR A 178 22.35 -13.67 -13.25
N PRO A 179 23.32 -12.76 -13.44
CA PRO A 179 24.58 -12.64 -12.71
C PRO A 179 24.37 -12.28 -11.23
N ASP A 180 25.41 -12.49 -10.40
CA ASP A 180 25.39 -12.19 -8.96
C ASP A 180 24.93 -10.74 -8.71
N ALA A 181 23.76 -10.60 -8.07
CA ALA A 181 23.13 -9.30 -7.80
C ALA A 181 23.95 -8.39 -6.91
N SER A 182 24.93 -8.90 -6.14
CA SER A 182 25.82 -8.06 -5.35
C SER A 182 26.91 -7.36 -6.17
N LYS A 183 27.07 -7.73 -7.46
CA LYS A 183 28.17 -7.28 -8.32
C LYS A 183 27.74 -6.76 -9.69
N SER A 184 26.48 -6.92 -10.05
CA SER A 184 25.95 -6.57 -11.37
C SER A 184 24.59 -5.91 -11.22
N CYS A 185 24.25 -5.04 -12.17
CA CYS A 185 22.92 -4.43 -12.37
C CYS A 185 21.94 -5.35 -13.11
N GLY A 186 22.30 -6.60 -13.39
CA GLY A 186 21.51 -7.50 -14.22
C GLY A 186 21.75 -7.29 -15.73
N PRO A 187 20.80 -7.67 -16.59
CA PRO A 187 19.51 -8.27 -16.27
C PRO A 187 19.66 -9.61 -15.55
N TYR A 188 18.81 -9.83 -14.55
CA TYR A 188 18.88 -11.01 -13.70
C TYR A 188 18.03 -12.16 -14.22
N LYS A 189 18.51 -13.39 -14.02
CA LYS A 189 17.80 -14.63 -14.29
C LYS A 189 17.84 -15.54 -13.08
N GLN A 190 16.83 -16.38 -12.93
CA GLN A 190 16.78 -17.38 -11.86
C GLN A 190 18.02 -18.29 -11.91
N THR A 191 18.60 -18.59 -10.76
CA THR A 191 19.60 -19.66 -10.65
C THR A 191 18.94 -21.04 -10.77
N ALA A 192 19.62 -22.00 -11.41
CA ALA A 192 19.06 -23.34 -11.63
C ALA A 192 18.79 -24.14 -10.33
N GLU A 193 19.42 -23.76 -9.22
CA GLU A 193 19.24 -24.41 -7.92
C GLU A 193 18.78 -23.41 -6.85
N PHE A 194 17.57 -23.60 -6.32
CA PHE A 194 17.13 -22.94 -5.09
C PHE A 194 17.47 -23.84 -3.90
N SER A 195 18.64 -23.63 -3.30
CA SER A 195 19.03 -24.36 -2.08
C SER A 195 18.25 -23.82 -0.87
N LYS A 196 17.42 -24.68 -0.25
CA LYS A 196 16.71 -24.36 1.01
C LYS A 196 17.65 -23.97 2.18
N LYS A 197 18.97 -24.16 2.05
CA LYS A 197 19.97 -23.85 3.09
C LYS A 197 20.40 -22.38 3.16
N GLU A 198 20.11 -21.55 2.15
CA GLU A 198 20.43 -20.10 2.17
C GLU A 198 19.33 -19.24 2.82
N GLN A 199 18.61 -19.81 3.80
CA GLN A 199 17.51 -19.11 4.48
C GLN A 199 18.01 -18.11 5.55
N SER A 200 19.32 -18.06 5.79
CA SER A 200 19.94 -17.25 6.83
C SER A 200 21.09 -16.47 6.22
N THR A 201 20.95 -15.15 6.07
CA THR A 201 21.96 -14.11 6.41
C THR A 201 21.82 -12.78 5.67
N SER A 202 21.01 -12.62 4.61
CA SER A 202 20.84 -11.28 4.00
C SER A 202 19.69 -10.50 4.65
N VAL A 203 19.86 -10.07 5.91
CA VAL A 203 19.00 -9.04 6.52
C VAL A 203 19.38 -7.69 5.88
N ARG A 204 18.97 -7.45 4.63
CA ARG A 204 19.11 -6.13 4.02
C ARG A 204 18.05 -5.22 4.63
N ARG A 205 18.53 -4.17 5.29
CA ARG A 205 17.73 -3.24 6.09
C ARG A 205 17.09 -2.24 5.14
N ILE A 206 15.76 -2.26 5.08
CA ILE A 206 15.05 -1.02 4.81
C ILE A 206 15.30 -0.14 6.04
N GLU A 207 16.07 0.92 5.84
CA GLU A 207 16.53 1.84 6.90
C GLU A 207 15.61 3.05 6.99
N VAL A 208 15.76 3.83 8.07
CA VAL A 208 14.94 5.03 8.36
C VAL A 208 14.76 5.89 7.12
N HIS A 209 15.86 6.26 6.45
CA HIS A 209 15.81 7.19 5.31
C HIS A 209 15.44 6.54 3.96
N ASN A 210 15.02 5.26 3.95
CA ASN A 210 14.77 4.50 2.72
C ASN A 210 13.34 3.93 2.62
N HIS A 211 12.43 4.26 3.55
CA HIS A 211 11.01 3.85 3.47
C HIS A 211 10.09 4.55 4.48
N ASP A 212 9.97 5.87 4.37
CA ASP A 212 8.99 6.59 5.17
C ASP A 212 7.65 6.70 4.41
N THR A 213 6.57 6.76 5.17
CA THR A 213 5.20 6.71 4.67
C THR A 213 4.40 7.60 5.59
N ILE A 214 3.59 8.48 5.02
CA ILE A 214 2.56 9.14 5.81
C ILE A 214 1.42 8.16 6.00
N GLY A 215 1.08 7.88 7.25
CA GLY A 215 -0.15 7.22 7.65
C GLY A 215 -0.93 8.17 8.54
N MET A 216 -2.20 8.38 8.26
CA MET A 216 -3.05 9.34 8.95
C MET A 216 -4.32 8.67 9.45
N ILE A 217 -4.70 8.99 10.68
CA ILE A 217 -5.96 8.58 11.32
C ILE A 217 -6.73 9.84 11.67
N VAL A 218 -7.99 9.88 11.27
CA VAL A 218 -8.92 10.95 11.55
C VAL A 218 -10.16 10.38 12.24
N ILE A 219 -10.52 10.95 13.38
CA ILE A 219 -11.78 10.65 14.08
C ILE A 219 -12.55 11.96 14.22
N GLY A 220 -13.73 12.03 13.62
CA GLY A 220 -14.56 13.22 13.68
C GLY A 220 -15.31 13.37 15.00
N GLN A 221 -15.99 14.51 15.18
CA GLN A 221 -16.80 14.79 16.37
C GLN A 221 -17.96 13.80 16.54
N SER A 222 -18.47 13.23 15.44
CA SER A 222 -19.53 12.21 15.41
C SER A 222 -19.04 10.82 15.81
N GLY A 223 -17.73 10.61 15.92
CA GLY A 223 -17.12 9.30 16.15
C GLY A 223 -16.83 8.50 14.88
N ASN A 224 -17.16 9.02 13.69
CA ASN A 224 -16.75 8.43 12.41
C ASN A 224 -15.22 8.41 12.33
N ILE A 225 -14.67 7.37 11.69
CA ILE A 225 -13.23 7.16 11.58
C ILE A 225 -12.86 6.99 10.11
N ALA A 226 -11.81 7.69 9.67
CA ALA A 226 -11.17 7.47 8.38
C ALA A 226 -9.66 7.32 8.57
N VAL A 227 -9.04 6.55 7.67
CA VAL A 227 -7.59 6.42 7.62
C VAL A 227 -7.08 6.50 6.19
N GLY A 228 -5.82 6.88 6.04
CA GLY A 228 -5.15 6.81 4.76
C GLY A 228 -3.65 6.74 4.89
N THR A 229 -3.02 6.27 3.83
CA THR A 229 -1.57 6.13 3.71
C THR A 229 -1.10 6.53 2.32
N SER A 230 0.09 7.11 2.22
CA SER A 230 0.73 7.42 0.94
C SER A 230 2.27 7.32 1.05
N THR A 231 2.91 6.83 -0.02
CA THR A 231 4.36 6.68 -0.12
C THR A 231 4.81 6.61 -1.58
N ASN A 232 6.09 6.87 -1.85
CA ASN A 232 6.77 6.48 -3.08
C ASN A 232 7.54 5.14 -2.96
N GLY A 233 7.45 4.48 -1.81
CA GLY A 233 7.95 3.14 -1.56
C GLY A 233 9.45 3.07 -1.29
N ALA A 234 10.00 1.86 -1.37
CA ALA A 234 11.43 1.65 -1.13
C ALA A 234 12.28 2.20 -2.29
N ASN A 235 13.36 2.89 -1.96
CA ASN A 235 14.31 3.38 -2.95
C ASN A 235 14.98 2.21 -3.71
N HIS A 236 15.07 2.32 -5.04
CA HIS A 236 15.57 1.30 -5.97
C HIS A 236 14.82 -0.03 -5.90
N LYS A 237 13.50 0.04 -5.61
CA LYS A 237 12.60 -1.12 -5.64
C LYS A 237 12.59 -1.79 -7.01
N ILE A 238 12.30 -3.10 -7.03
CA ILE A 238 12.15 -3.86 -8.27
C ILE A 238 10.99 -3.27 -9.06
N ARG A 239 11.25 -2.95 -10.33
CA ARG A 239 10.27 -2.29 -11.18
C ARG A 239 9.19 -3.25 -11.67
N GLY A 240 8.02 -2.68 -11.96
CA GLY A 240 7.05 -3.31 -12.86
C GLY A 240 7.44 -3.05 -14.31
N CYS A 241 6.89 -3.78 -15.28
CA CYS A 241 7.08 -3.38 -16.68
C CYS A 241 6.23 -2.13 -17.00
N PRO A 242 6.83 -1.05 -17.55
CA PRO A 242 6.02 0.00 -18.14
C PRO A 242 5.29 -0.58 -19.36
N SER A 243 4.02 -0.24 -19.51
CA SER A 243 3.24 -0.42 -20.73
C SER A 243 3.88 0.40 -21.86
N GLY A 244 4.86 -0.20 -22.55
CA GLY A 244 5.64 0.47 -23.59
C GLY A 244 7.10 0.03 -23.70
N ALA A 245 7.60 -0.78 -22.76
CA ALA A 245 8.90 -1.44 -22.96
C ALA A 245 8.84 -2.31 -24.22
N SER A 246 9.82 -2.14 -25.12
CA SER A 246 9.89 -2.90 -26.37
C SER A 246 9.70 -4.39 -26.10
N PRO A 247 8.78 -5.06 -26.81
CA PRO A 247 8.47 -6.44 -26.55
C PRO A 247 9.70 -7.32 -26.70
N ALA A 248 9.79 -8.37 -25.88
CA ALA A 248 10.56 -9.53 -26.30
C ALA A 248 9.83 -10.13 -27.51
N VAL A 249 10.29 -9.79 -28.72
CA VAL A 249 9.74 -10.33 -29.97
C VAL A 249 10.10 -11.82 -30.01
N ALA A 250 9.13 -12.68 -29.73
CA ALA A 250 9.19 -14.08 -30.12
C ALA A 250 8.52 -14.21 -31.50
N SER A 251 9.31 -14.17 -32.58
CA SER A 251 8.78 -14.44 -33.91
C SER A 251 8.44 -15.93 -34.03
N VAL A 252 7.14 -16.25 -33.96
CA VAL A 252 6.68 -17.61 -34.20
C VAL A 252 6.40 -17.76 -35.70
N GLY A 253 7.39 -18.27 -36.42
CA GLY A 253 7.22 -18.62 -37.82
C GLY A 253 6.22 -19.78 -38.00
N ARG A 254 5.16 -19.52 -38.77
CA ARG A 254 4.09 -20.44 -39.25
C ARG A 254 2.98 -20.79 -38.24
N VAL A 255 1.76 -20.69 -38.76
CA VAL A 255 0.44 -20.96 -38.15
C VAL A 255 0.33 -22.34 -37.46
N GLY A 256 1.23 -23.29 -37.75
CA GLY A 256 1.24 -24.62 -37.10
C GLY A 256 1.78 -24.65 -35.67
N ALA A 257 2.38 -23.57 -35.16
CA ALA A 257 2.97 -23.53 -33.82
C ALA A 257 2.03 -22.99 -32.73
N LEU A 258 0.85 -22.45 -33.08
CA LEU A 258 -0.09 -21.93 -32.08
C LEU A 258 -0.68 -23.05 -31.19
N THR A 259 -0.76 -24.27 -31.71
CA THR A 259 -1.22 -25.46 -30.97
C THR A 259 -0.19 -26.01 -29.98
N ALA A 260 1.08 -25.58 -30.06
CA ALA A 260 2.14 -26.07 -29.17
C ALA A 260 2.28 -25.22 -27.88
N LEU A 261 1.78 -23.98 -27.88
CA LEU A 261 1.86 -23.07 -26.73
C LEU A 261 0.81 -23.36 -25.66
N THR A 262 -0.27 -24.07 -25.98
CA THR A 262 -1.30 -24.47 -24.99
C THR A 262 -0.87 -25.67 -24.14
N THR A 263 0.18 -26.41 -24.52
CA THR A 263 0.64 -27.61 -23.80
C THR A 263 1.80 -27.38 -22.82
N ALA A 264 2.38 -26.18 -22.79
CA ALA A 264 3.46 -25.84 -21.87
C ALA A 264 2.96 -24.81 -20.86
N GLY A 265 2.40 -25.28 -19.73
CA GLY A 265 1.79 -24.47 -18.67
C GLY A 265 2.36 -23.05 -18.50
N LEU A 266 1.67 -22.08 -19.10
CA LEU A 266 2.00 -20.66 -19.07
C LEU A 266 1.23 -19.98 -17.90
N PRO A 267 1.84 -19.06 -17.14
CA PRO A 267 1.16 -18.36 -16.05
C PRO A 267 0.21 -17.27 -16.54
N ALA A 268 -0.86 -17.04 -15.78
CA ALA A 268 -2.02 -16.22 -16.11
C ALA A 268 -1.71 -14.71 -16.25
N CYS A 269 -1.45 -14.26 -17.48
CA CYS A 269 -1.88 -12.98 -18.08
C CYS A 269 -1.18 -12.81 -19.43
N PHE A 270 -1.93 -12.97 -20.53
CA PHE A 270 -1.43 -12.72 -21.88
C PHE A 270 -2.41 -11.82 -22.63
N THR A 271 -1.86 -10.91 -23.44
CA THR A 271 -2.62 -10.18 -24.46
C THR A 271 -2.03 -10.56 -25.81
N ILE A 272 -2.87 -11.07 -26.72
CA ILE A 272 -2.47 -11.42 -28.08
C ILE A 272 -2.89 -10.28 -29.01
N SER A 273 -1.93 -9.53 -29.55
CA SER A 273 -2.19 -8.58 -30.64
C SER A 273 -1.86 -9.22 -31.97
N LEU A 274 -2.85 -9.29 -32.88
CA LEU A 274 -2.68 -9.80 -34.25
C LEU A 274 -2.65 -8.63 -35.24
N LYS A 275 -1.57 -8.50 -36.01
CA LYS A 275 -1.51 -7.53 -37.11
C LYS A 275 -1.95 -8.20 -38.42
N LEU A 276 -3.22 -8.03 -38.79
CA LEU A 276 -3.77 -8.50 -40.06
C LEU A 276 -3.58 -7.44 -41.15
N GLY A 277 -2.35 -7.31 -41.66
CA GLY A 277 -2.05 -6.41 -42.78
C GLY A 277 -2.19 -4.91 -42.45
N GLN A 278 -2.03 -4.08 -43.48
CA GLN A 278 -1.92 -2.62 -43.34
C GLN A 278 -3.21 -1.99 -42.78
N GLY A 279 -3.21 -1.68 -41.48
CA GLY A 279 -4.02 -0.58 -40.93
C GLY A 279 -5.25 -0.92 -40.07
N CYS A 280 -5.46 -2.17 -39.64
CA CYS A 280 -6.54 -2.50 -38.71
C CYS A 280 -6.01 -3.07 -37.39
N TRP A 281 -6.38 -2.45 -36.27
CA TRP A 281 -6.17 -2.94 -34.91
C TRP A 281 -7.51 -3.47 -34.39
N GLY A 282 -7.54 -4.69 -33.86
CA GLY A 282 -8.69 -5.26 -33.16
C GLY A 282 -8.29 -5.67 -31.75
N TRP A 283 -9.13 -5.33 -30.77
CA TRP A 283 -8.99 -5.77 -29.37
C TRP A 283 -9.89 -7.00 -29.17
N PHE A 284 -9.35 -8.05 -28.56
CA PHE A 284 -10.12 -9.22 -28.15
C PHE A 284 -9.88 -9.46 -26.66
N GLU A 285 -10.92 -9.29 -25.86
CA GLU A 285 -11.09 -9.95 -24.57
C GLU A 285 -12.09 -11.08 -24.80
N GLU A 286 -11.78 -12.33 -24.42
CA GLU A 286 -12.72 -13.22 -23.71
C GLU A 286 -12.29 -14.70 -23.63
N GLU A 287 -12.99 -15.37 -22.71
CA GLU A 287 -12.87 -16.68 -22.07
C GLU A 287 -12.64 -17.92 -22.96
N GLU A 288 -12.08 -18.95 -22.33
CA GLU A 288 -11.36 -20.13 -22.86
C GLU A 288 -12.01 -21.02 -23.93
N GLU A 289 -13.25 -20.83 -24.42
CA GLU A 289 -13.98 -21.97 -25.04
C GLU A 289 -14.62 -21.80 -26.44
N GLN A 290 -14.12 -20.93 -27.33
CA GLN A 290 -14.70 -20.81 -28.70
C GLN A 290 -13.71 -20.70 -29.89
N LEU A 291 -12.49 -21.22 -29.79
CA LEU A 291 -11.51 -21.13 -30.90
C LEU A 291 -11.68 -22.14 -32.05
N ALA A 292 -12.79 -22.87 -32.16
CA ALA A 292 -12.99 -23.89 -33.20
C ALA A 292 -13.85 -23.47 -34.41
N LYS A 293 -14.38 -22.24 -34.48
CA LYS A 293 -15.16 -21.78 -35.66
C LYS A 293 -14.88 -20.32 -36.00
N VAL A 294 -13.81 -20.08 -36.76
CA VAL A 294 -13.62 -18.80 -37.45
C VAL A 294 -14.38 -18.86 -38.77
N SER A 295 -15.56 -18.25 -38.84
CA SER A 295 -16.23 -17.90 -40.11
C SER A 295 -15.83 -16.48 -40.51
N GLU A 296 -15.53 -16.26 -41.79
CA GLU A 296 -15.16 -14.96 -42.35
C GLU A 296 -16.20 -13.86 -42.01
N PRO A 297 -15.79 -12.61 -41.70
CA PRO A 297 -16.71 -11.52 -41.45
C PRO A 297 -17.41 -11.08 -42.75
N SER A 298 -18.74 -11.00 -42.71
CA SER A 298 -19.61 -10.63 -43.84
C SER A 298 -19.66 -9.13 -44.19
N SER A 299 -18.63 -8.34 -43.86
CA SER A 299 -18.65 -6.89 -44.10
C SER A 299 -17.33 -6.33 -44.65
N CYS A 300 -16.93 -6.80 -45.83
CA CYS A 300 -16.05 -6.07 -46.73
C CYS A 300 -16.72 -5.98 -48.11
N ARG A 301 -17.72 -5.08 -48.24
CA ARG A 301 -18.23 -4.68 -49.57
C ARG A 301 -17.36 -3.56 -50.10
N THR A 302 -16.48 -3.86 -51.05
CA THR A 302 -15.91 -2.84 -51.94
C THR A 302 -16.92 -2.57 -53.05
N GLY A 303 -17.50 -1.37 -53.05
CA GLY A 303 -18.23 -0.85 -54.21
C GLY A 303 -17.23 -0.44 -55.29
N GLY A 304 -17.42 -0.93 -56.51
CA GLY A 304 -16.63 -0.53 -57.67
C GLY A 304 -16.77 -1.50 -58.85
N THR A 305 -17.56 -1.10 -59.84
CA THR A 305 -17.74 -1.78 -61.14
C THR A 305 -16.47 -1.67 -61.99
N GLY A 306 -15.88 -2.79 -62.40
CA GLY A 306 -14.77 -2.83 -63.36
C GLY A 306 -14.34 -4.25 -63.69
N THR A 307 -14.36 -4.59 -64.97
CA THR A 307 -14.04 -5.92 -65.52
C THR A 307 -12.55 -6.24 -65.59
N ALA A 308 -12.23 -7.49 -65.24
CA ALA A 308 -11.16 -8.36 -65.75
C ALA A 308 -9.69 -8.24 -65.25
N ALA A 309 -9.18 -9.45 -64.94
CA ALA A 309 -7.81 -9.96 -65.03
C ALA A 309 -6.77 -9.62 -63.93
N GLY A 310 -6.45 -10.64 -63.13
CA GLY A 310 -5.24 -10.70 -62.31
C GLY A 310 -5.49 -11.24 -60.91
N ALA A 311 -5.36 -12.55 -60.71
CA ALA A 311 -5.31 -13.13 -59.37
C ALA A 311 -4.10 -12.55 -58.60
N PRO A 312 -4.25 -11.91 -57.43
CA PRO A 312 -3.11 -11.62 -56.59
C PRO A 312 -2.65 -12.93 -55.97
N LYS A 313 -1.37 -13.25 -56.17
CA LYS A 313 -0.66 -14.35 -55.52
C LYS A 313 -0.97 -14.34 -54.02
N ARG A 314 -1.33 -15.50 -53.45
CA ARG A 314 -1.42 -15.72 -52.00
C ARG A 314 -0.09 -15.38 -51.35
N GLY A 315 0.07 -14.15 -50.89
CA GLY A 315 1.10 -13.76 -49.93
C GLY A 315 0.62 -14.22 -48.56
N VAL A 316 1.23 -15.27 -48.04
CA VAL A 316 1.06 -15.67 -46.64
C VAL A 316 1.75 -14.58 -45.82
N GLY A 317 0.98 -13.62 -45.30
CA GLY A 317 1.52 -12.60 -44.40
C GLY A 317 2.03 -13.28 -43.13
N GLU A 318 3.26 -12.93 -42.72
CA GLU A 318 3.78 -13.32 -41.41
C GLU A 318 2.87 -12.73 -40.33
N ILE A 319 2.39 -13.60 -39.43
CA ILE A 319 1.66 -13.19 -38.24
C ILE A 319 2.72 -13.01 -37.14
N GLU A 320 2.96 -11.76 -36.77
CA GLU A 320 3.83 -11.42 -35.65
C GLU A 320 3.00 -11.45 -34.36
N VAL A 321 3.24 -12.45 -33.52
CA VAL A 321 2.59 -12.58 -32.20
C VAL A 321 3.54 -12.01 -31.16
N THR A 322 3.17 -10.87 -30.58
CA THR A 322 3.91 -10.28 -29.47
C THR A 322 3.34 -10.76 -28.15
N VAL A 323 4.15 -11.49 -27.37
CA VAL A 323 3.82 -11.91 -26.00
C VAL A 323 4.49 -10.94 -25.04
N ILE A 324 3.70 -10.09 -24.37
CA ILE A 324 4.21 -9.15 -23.38
C ILE A 324 4.20 -9.86 -22.02
N PHE A 325 5.39 -10.19 -21.52
CA PHE A 325 5.56 -10.54 -20.11
C PHE A 325 5.76 -9.25 -19.32
N THR A 326 4.75 -8.85 -18.55
CA THR A 326 4.89 -7.72 -17.62
C THR A 326 5.22 -8.26 -16.22
N PRO A 327 6.47 -8.20 -15.75
CA PRO A 327 6.75 -8.35 -14.32
C PRO A 327 5.93 -7.35 -13.52
N SER A 328 5.34 -7.82 -12.42
CA SER A 328 4.61 -6.97 -11.48
C SER A 328 5.59 -6.10 -10.67
N PRO A 329 5.25 -4.83 -10.43
CA PRO A 329 6.06 -3.93 -9.61
C PRO A 329 6.12 -4.36 -8.15
N ARG A 330 7.16 -3.92 -7.43
CA ARG A 330 7.18 -3.99 -5.96
C ARG A 330 6.16 -3.00 -5.40
N VAL A 331 5.24 -3.54 -4.62
CA VAL A 331 4.26 -2.77 -3.82
C VAL A 331 4.58 -2.95 -2.34
N GLY A 332 4.48 -1.87 -1.56
CA GLY A 332 4.68 -1.89 -0.10
C GLY A 332 3.43 -2.29 0.69
N ASP A 333 3.44 -2.04 2.00
CA ASP A 333 2.27 -2.20 2.88
C ASP A 333 1.27 -1.05 2.74
N SER A 334 1.75 0.14 2.36
CA SER A 334 0.99 1.39 2.33
C SER A 334 -0.33 1.34 1.57
N PRO A 335 -0.49 0.68 0.41
CA PRO A 335 -1.78 0.62 -0.28
C PRO A 335 -2.63 -0.59 0.14
N ILE A 336 -2.16 -1.40 1.09
CA ILE A 336 -2.81 -2.65 1.49
C ILE A 336 -3.58 -2.44 2.80
N ALA A 337 -4.91 -2.48 2.70
CA ALA A 337 -5.79 -2.40 3.86
C ALA A 337 -5.43 -3.49 4.89
N GLY A 338 -5.32 -3.08 6.15
CA GLY A 338 -4.91 -3.94 7.26
C GLY A 338 -3.40 -4.03 7.46
N ALA A 339 -2.59 -3.73 6.43
CA ALA A 339 -1.16 -3.55 6.58
C ALA A 339 -0.83 -2.07 6.83
N GLY A 340 -0.90 -1.24 5.79
CA GLY A 340 -0.55 0.19 5.86
C GLY A 340 -1.48 0.98 6.76
N ALA A 341 -2.80 0.80 6.62
CA ALA A 341 -3.78 1.39 7.52
C ALA A 341 -5.06 0.54 7.62
N TYR A 342 -5.81 0.73 8.70
CA TYR A 342 -7.13 0.11 8.89
C TYR A 342 -8.00 0.93 9.83
N ALA A 343 -9.29 1.01 9.54
CA ALA A 343 -10.29 1.69 10.37
C ALA A 343 -11.53 0.84 10.55
N ASP A 344 -12.10 0.90 11.76
CA ASP A 344 -13.44 0.44 12.05
C ASP A 344 -14.03 1.36 13.14
N THR A 345 -15.12 2.07 12.82
CA THR A 345 -15.76 3.03 13.72
C THR A 345 -16.29 2.40 15.02
N THR A 346 -16.42 1.07 15.08
CA THR A 346 -16.81 0.35 16.31
C THR A 346 -15.63 0.02 17.23
N ALA A 347 -14.39 0.15 16.77
CA ALA A 347 -13.19 -0.27 17.51
C ALA A 347 -12.10 0.82 17.57
N GLY A 348 -11.75 1.40 16.43
CA GLY A 348 -10.64 2.34 16.30
C GLY A 348 -9.96 2.27 14.94
N ALA A 349 -8.78 2.85 14.86
CA ALA A 349 -7.97 2.89 13.66
C ALA A 349 -6.48 2.79 13.97
N ALA A 350 -5.72 2.28 13.00
CA ALA A 350 -4.28 2.21 13.07
C ALA A 350 -3.66 2.50 11.70
N ALA A 351 -2.45 3.06 11.72
CA ALA A 351 -1.63 3.27 10.54
C ALA A 351 -0.17 2.94 10.83
N ALA A 352 0.50 2.36 9.84
CA ALA A 352 1.85 1.82 9.92
C ALA A 352 2.83 2.56 9.01
N THR A 353 4.10 2.49 9.38
CA THR A 353 5.23 2.96 8.57
C THR A 353 6.45 2.08 8.85
N GLY A 354 7.38 2.01 7.90
CA GLY A 354 8.61 1.23 8.00
C GLY A 354 8.75 0.16 6.92
N ASN A 355 9.45 -0.93 7.17
CA ASN A 355 9.76 -1.93 6.15
C ASN A 355 8.50 -2.63 5.61
N GLY A 356 7.96 -2.15 4.49
CA GLY A 356 6.68 -2.61 3.96
C GLY A 356 6.61 -4.11 3.68
N ASP A 357 7.72 -4.74 3.27
CA ASP A 357 7.81 -6.18 3.05
C ASP A 357 7.65 -7.00 4.33
N ILE A 358 8.08 -6.47 5.47
CA ILE A 358 7.87 -7.06 6.80
C ILE A 358 6.48 -6.69 7.31
N MET A 359 6.10 -5.40 7.28
CA MET A 359 4.82 -4.93 7.80
C MET A 359 3.64 -5.69 7.17
N MET A 360 3.61 -5.85 5.84
CA MET A 360 2.51 -6.54 5.16
C MET A 360 2.32 -8.00 5.57
N ARG A 361 3.39 -8.69 6.01
CA ARG A 361 3.31 -10.10 6.43
C ARG A 361 2.59 -10.29 7.75
N PHE A 362 2.46 -9.23 8.55
CA PHE A 362 1.89 -9.29 9.90
C PHE A 362 0.56 -8.54 10.05
N LEU A 363 0.15 -7.78 9.03
CA LEU A 363 -1.08 -6.95 9.03
C LEU A 363 -1.19 -6.10 10.32
N PRO A 364 -0.20 -5.25 10.60
CA PRO A 364 -0.07 -4.54 11.88
C PRO A 364 -1.27 -3.65 12.19
N SER A 365 -1.80 -2.94 11.19
CA SER A 365 -2.91 -2.01 11.39
C SER A 365 -4.22 -2.74 11.71
N TYR A 366 -4.53 -3.81 10.97
CA TYR A 366 -5.69 -4.66 11.29
C TYR A 366 -5.56 -5.27 12.70
N GLN A 367 -4.39 -5.82 13.02
CA GLN A 367 -4.17 -6.47 14.31
C GLN A 367 -4.25 -5.49 15.48
N ALA A 368 -3.80 -4.24 15.31
CA ALA A 368 -3.94 -3.18 16.31
C ALA A 368 -5.42 -2.82 16.55
N VAL A 369 -6.20 -2.67 15.49
CA VAL A 369 -7.66 -2.41 15.59
C VAL A 369 -8.37 -3.54 16.31
N GLU A 370 -8.02 -4.79 16.03
CA GLU A 370 -8.60 -5.94 16.74
C GLU A 370 -8.19 -6.01 18.21
N TYR A 371 -6.98 -5.58 18.58
CA TYR A 371 -6.63 -5.42 20.00
C TYR A 371 -7.48 -4.34 20.68
N MET A 372 -7.70 -3.20 20.03
CA MET A 372 -8.56 -2.14 20.56
C MET A 372 -10.03 -2.57 20.64
N ARG A 373 -10.51 -3.41 19.71
CA ARG A 373 -11.83 -4.06 19.77
C ARG A 373 -12.00 -4.90 21.04
N LEU A 374 -10.93 -5.54 21.50
CA LEU A 374 -10.89 -6.30 22.75
C LEU A 374 -10.70 -5.42 23.99
N GLY A 375 -10.76 -4.09 23.85
CA GLY A 375 -10.69 -3.12 24.94
C GLY A 375 -9.27 -2.75 25.36
N LEU A 376 -8.25 -3.07 24.55
CA LEU A 376 -6.88 -2.63 24.85
C LEU A 376 -6.71 -1.14 24.58
N ASP A 377 -5.92 -0.50 25.43
CA ASP A 377 -5.42 0.86 25.21
C ASP A 377 -4.62 0.94 23.88
N PRO A 378 -4.76 2.03 23.09
CA PRO A 378 -4.05 2.19 21.82
C PRO A 378 -2.52 2.04 21.90
N THR A 379 -1.88 2.54 22.97
CA THR A 379 -0.43 2.38 23.15
C THR A 379 -0.08 0.91 23.33
N MET A 380 -0.84 0.21 24.17
CA MET A 380 -0.64 -1.23 24.41
C MET A 380 -0.92 -2.07 23.16
N ALA A 381 -1.92 -1.69 22.36
CA ALA A 381 -2.24 -2.33 21.09
C ALA A 381 -1.06 -2.21 20.10
N CYS A 382 -0.54 -0.99 19.93
CA CYS A 382 0.62 -0.69 19.12
C CYS A 382 1.88 -1.47 19.60
N GLN A 383 2.16 -1.50 20.89
CA GLN A 383 3.28 -2.27 21.46
C GLN A 383 3.16 -3.77 21.18
N LYS A 384 1.97 -4.37 21.38
CA LYS A 384 1.74 -5.79 21.09
C LYS A 384 1.97 -6.13 19.62
N VAL A 385 1.60 -5.24 18.70
CA VAL A 385 1.84 -5.42 17.27
C VAL A 385 3.34 -5.41 16.97
N ILE A 386 4.08 -4.42 17.47
CA ILE A 386 5.54 -4.33 17.29
C ILE A 386 6.23 -5.57 17.88
N SER A 387 5.91 -5.97 19.11
CA SER A 387 6.49 -7.15 19.75
C SER A 387 6.20 -8.45 19.00
N ARG A 388 5.03 -8.57 18.36
CA ARG A 388 4.70 -9.73 17.52
C ARG A 388 5.62 -9.83 16.30
N ILE A 389 5.96 -8.70 15.67
CA ILE A 389 6.88 -8.65 14.54
C ILE A 389 8.33 -8.88 15.01
N GLN A 390 8.75 -8.25 16.11
CA GLN A 390 10.08 -8.41 16.71
C GLN A 390 10.44 -9.88 16.96
N LYS A 391 9.47 -10.72 17.34
CA LYS A 391 9.66 -12.15 17.55
C LYS A 391 10.28 -12.88 16.34
N TYR A 392 9.97 -12.42 15.13
CA TYR A 392 10.45 -13.02 13.88
C TYR A 392 11.51 -12.17 13.18
N HIS A 393 11.43 -10.86 13.36
CA HIS A 393 12.32 -9.89 12.73
C HIS A 393 12.81 -8.88 13.78
N PRO A 394 13.73 -9.22 14.69
CA PRO A 394 14.09 -8.35 15.83
C PRO A 394 14.73 -7.00 15.41
N TYR A 395 15.30 -6.92 14.20
CA TYR A 395 15.99 -5.73 13.70
C TYR A 395 15.24 -5.02 12.57
N PHE A 396 13.92 -5.19 12.47
CA PHE A 396 13.13 -4.49 11.45
C PHE A 396 12.96 -3.00 11.77
N PHE A 397 12.95 -2.16 10.76
CA PHE A 397 12.50 -0.78 10.93
C PHE A 397 10.97 -0.75 10.82
N GLY A 398 10.29 -0.14 11.79
CA GLY A 398 8.85 0.08 11.72
C GLY A 398 8.23 0.66 12.97
N ALA A 399 7.11 1.36 12.75
CA ALA A 399 6.29 1.99 13.76
C ALA A 399 4.81 1.90 13.40
N VAL A 400 3.95 2.00 14.42
CA VAL A 400 2.50 2.02 14.29
C VAL A 400 1.95 3.12 15.19
N ILE A 401 0.97 3.88 14.68
CA ILE A 401 0.11 4.74 15.48
C ILE A 401 -1.29 4.12 15.58
N CYS A 402 -1.93 4.30 16.73
CA CYS A 402 -3.23 3.72 17.06
C CYS A 402 -4.13 4.80 17.67
N ALA A 403 -5.42 4.79 17.35
CA ALA A 403 -6.44 5.57 18.06
C ALA A 403 -7.73 4.78 18.20
N ASN A 404 -8.40 4.89 19.34
CA ASN A 404 -9.67 4.23 19.60
C ASN A 404 -10.86 5.21 19.50
N THR A 405 -12.08 4.68 19.64
CA THR A 405 -13.33 5.45 19.52
C THR A 405 -13.52 6.54 20.57
N SER A 406 -12.80 6.50 21.70
CA SER A 406 -12.84 7.57 22.71
C SER A 406 -11.93 8.77 22.38
N GLY A 407 -11.14 8.68 21.31
CA GLY A 407 -10.12 9.67 21.00
C GLY A 407 -8.83 9.49 21.81
N SER A 408 -8.68 8.38 22.54
CA SER A 408 -7.39 7.99 23.08
C SER A 408 -6.50 7.51 21.94
N TYR A 409 -5.20 7.79 22.02
CA TYR A 409 -4.24 7.42 20.98
C TYR A 409 -2.89 7.05 21.58
N GLY A 410 -2.07 6.38 20.79
CA GLY A 410 -0.74 5.92 21.18
C GLY A 410 0.08 5.50 19.98
N ALA A 411 1.35 5.20 20.22
CA ALA A 411 2.28 4.75 19.20
C ALA A 411 3.28 3.75 19.77
N ALA A 412 3.89 2.94 18.90
CA ALA A 412 5.03 2.12 19.24
C ALA A 412 5.93 1.93 18.02
N CYS A 413 7.22 1.71 18.27
CA CYS A 413 8.23 1.47 17.24
C CYS A 413 9.23 0.40 17.69
N ASN A 414 9.84 -0.29 16.73
CA ASN A 414 10.92 -1.24 17.01
C ASN A 414 12.25 -0.51 17.18
N ARG A 415 12.96 -0.75 18.28
CA ARG A 415 14.27 -0.14 18.51
C ARG A 415 15.35 -0.77 17.65
N VAL A 416 15.96 0.02 16.76
CA VAL A 416 17.12 -0.39 15.96
C VAL A 416 18.20 0.69 15.98
N PRO A 417 19.48 0.38 15.66
CA PRO A 417 20.51 1.41 15.57
C PRO A 417 20.09 2.54 14.60
N GLY A 418 20.11 3.78 15.08
CA GLY A 418 19.65 4.96 14.32
C GLY A 418 18.16 5.28 14.45
N PHE A 419 17.36 4.42 15.09
CA PHE A 419 15.93 4.64 15.34
C PHE A 419 15.55 4.20 16.75
N THR A 420 15.68 5.13 17.70
CA THR A 420 15.44 4.90 19.13
C THR A 420 14.18 5.57 19.64
N GLN A 421 13.65 6.54 18.90
CA GLN A 421 12.43 7.28 19.21
C GLN A 421 11.61 7.41 17.94
N PHE A 422 10.30 7.38 18.08
CA PHE A 422 9.37 7.63 17.00
C PHE A 422 8.56 8.88 17.30
N HIS A 423 8.56 9.77 16.32
CA HIS A 423 7.89 11.05 16.37
C HIS A 423 6.62 10.96 15.53
N PHE A 424 5.52 11.50 16.02
CA PHE A 424 4.25 11.54 15.30
C PHE A 424 3.50 12.82 15.66
N MET A 425 2.56 13.24 14.83
CA MET A 425 1.77 14.45 15.08
C MET A 425 0.40 14.11 15.65
N ALA A 426 -0.10 14.96 16.53
CA ALA A 426 -1.48 14.90 17.03
C ALA A 426 -2.13 16.28 17.11
N SER A 427 -3.41 16.34 16.76
CA SER A 427 -4.30 17.49 16.97
C SER A 427 -5.62 17.02 17.57
N ASN A 428 -6.06 17.70 18.63
CA ASN A 428 -7.35 17.52 19.28
C ASN A 428 -7.74 18.82 20.03
N PRO A 429 -8.96 18.93 20.60
CA PRO A 429 -9.41 20.15 21.28
C PRO A 429 -8.56 20.56 22.49
N ILE A 430 -7.84 19.62 23.12
CA ILE A 430 -6.97 19.87 24.27
C ILE A 430 -5.65 20.49 23.81
N LEU A 431 -5.07 19.96 22.72
CA LEU A 431 -3.79 20.42 22.18
C LEU A 431 -3.89 21.79 21.49
N LYS A 432 -5.08 22.18 21.01
CA LYS A 432 -5.42 23.45 20.31
C LYS A 432 -4.68 23.70 18.99
N GLN A 433 -3.52 23.09 18.77
CA GLN A 433 -2.71 23.14 17.55
C GLN A 433 -1.99 21.79 17.36
N PRO A 434 -1.49 21.47 16.15
CA PRO A 434 -0.68 20.29 15.92
C PRO A 434 0.52 20.26 16.85
N SER A 435 0.58 19.20 17.65
CA SER A 435 1.64 18.94 18.61
C SER A 435 2.37 17.69 18.19
N GLU A 436 3.70 17.79 18.15
CA GLU A 436 4.56 16.63 18.02
C GLU A 436 4.51 15.81 19.31
N GLN A 437 4.44 14.50 19.16
CA GLN A 437 4.44 13.49 20.20
C GLN A 437 5.63 12.56 19.97
N ILE A 438 6.25 12.09 21.04
CA ILE A 438 7.46 11.27 20.99
C ILE A 438 7.27 10.05 21.86
N VAL A 439 7.59 8.87 21.33
CA VAL A 439 7.66 7.61 22.09
C VAL A 439 9.03 6.98 21.94
N ASP A 440 9.54 6.41 23.03
CA ASP A 440 10.75 5.58 22.96
C ASP A 440 10.42 4.22 22.32
N CYS A 441 11.29 3.76 21.42
CA CYS A 441 11.12 2.47 20.77
C CYS A 441 11.41 1.32 21.73
N ILE A 442 10.62 0.26 21.61
CA ILE A 442 10.65 -0.93 22.47
C ILE A 442 11.57 -2.02 21.91
#